data_AF-A0A7V1PBV8-F1
#
_entry.id   AF-A0A7V1PBV8-F1
#
_cell.length_a   1.000
_cell.length_b   1.000
_cell.length_c   1.000
_cell.angle_alpha   90.00
_cell.angle_beta   90.00
_cell.angle_gamma   90.00
#
_symmetry.space_group_name_H-M   'P 1'
#
loop_
_entity.id
_entity.type
_entity.pdbx_description
1 polymer ?
#
loop_
_entity_poly.entity_id
_entity_poly.type
_entity_poly.pdbx_seq_one_letter_code
_entity_poly.pdbx_strand_id
1 'polypeptide(L)' 'MGSKVRKRYDRAQTPYQRVLASPLVGEEDKAKLRELYRTLNPVELQRRVQRNLEQLRGLHG' A
#
# COMPACT_ATOMS: atom_id res chain seq x y z
N MET A 1 6.11 6.71 -42.34
CA MET A 1 5.50 7.33 -41.14
C MET A 1 5.58 6.34 -40.00
N GLY A 2 6.47 6.54 -39.04
CA GLY A 2 6.61 5.64 -37.89
C GLY A 2 6.99 6.45 -36.66
N SER A 3 6.00 6.96 -35.94
CA SER A 3 6.21 7.70 -34.70
C SER A 3 6.63 6.73 -33.59
N LYS A 4 7.86 6.88 -33.10
CA LYS A 4 8.40 6.08 -32.01
C LYS A 4 7.71 6.48 -30.71
N VAL A 5 6.74 5.71 -30.25
CA VAL A 5 6.05 5.95 -28.96
C VAL A 5 7.00 5.60 -27.83
N ARG A 6 7.38 6.59 -27.02
CA ARG A 6 8.21 6.39 -25.83
C ARG A 6 7.31 6.38 -24.60
N LYS A 7 7.17 5.21 -23.95
CA LYS A 7 6.41 5.08 -22.71
C LYS A 7 7.19 5.77 -21.58
N ARG A 8 6.61 6.83 -21.01
CA ARG A 8 7.14 7.52 -19.83
C ARG A 8 6.37 7.02 -18.63
N TYR A 9 7.05 6.27 -17.77
CA TYR A 9 6.50 5.84 -16.50
C TYR A 9 6.83 6.89 -15.44
N ASP A 10 5.89 7.13 -14.54
CA ASP A 10 6.17 7.94 -13.35
C ASP A 10 7.18 7.23 -12.45
N ARG A 11 7.78 8.01 -11.54
CA ARG A 11 8.69 7.45 -10.54
C ARG A 11 7.96 6.39 -9.73
N ALA A 12 8.59 5.23 -9.55
CA ALA A 12 8.07 4.19 -8.68
C ALA A 12 7.91 4.76 -7.27
N GLN A 13 6.69 4.67 -6.73
CA GLN A 13 6.35 5.08 -5.38
C GLN A 13 5.45 4.01 -4.78
N THR A 14 5.70 3.68 -3.51
CA THR A 14 4.78 2.84 -2.74
C THR A 14 3.45 3.56 -2.54
N PRO A 15 2.34 2.84 -2.34
CA PRO A 15 1.06 3.46 -2.00
C PRO A 15 1.16 4.41 -0.79
N TYR A 16 1.94 4.05 0.23
CA TYR A 16 2.22 4.90 1.39
C TYR A 16 2.86 6.24 0.99
N GLN A 17 3.92 6.22 0.18
CA GLN A 17 4.59 7.44 -0.29
C GLN A 17 3.67 8.32 -1.14
N ARG A 18 2.83 7.70 -1.99
CA ARG A 18 1.88 8.43 -2.83
C ARG A 18 0.84 9.18 -2.01
N VAL A 19 0.35 8.57 -0.92
CA VAL A 19 -0.63 9.20 -0.03
C VAL A 19 0.00 10.38 0.72
N LEU A 20 1.25 10.26 1.18
CA LEU A 20 1.95 11.37 1.84
C LEU A 20 2.22 12.55 0.90
N ALA A 21 2.48 12.29 -0.38
CA ALA A 21 2.70 13.31 -1.41
C ALA A 21 1.40 13.94 -1.93
N SER A 22 0.23 13.38 -1.60
CA SER A 22 -1.05 13.89 -2.09
C SER A 22 -1.46 15.18 -1.36
N PRO A 23 -1.81 16.25 -2.09
CA PRO A 23 -2.37 17.46 -1.50
C PRO A 23 -3.82 17.29 -1.04
N LEU A 24 -4.50 16.23 -1.49
CA LEU A 24 -5.89 15.93 -1.12
C LEU A 24 -6.03 15.33 0.29
N VAL A 25 -4.90 14.96 0.92
CA VAL A 25 -4.88 14.33 2.24
C VAL A 25 -4.42 15.37 3.25
N GLY A 26 -5.22 15.58 4.30
CA GLY A 26 -4.89 16.51 5.37
C GLY A 26 -3.64 16.08 6.14
N GLU A 27 -2.92 17.05 6.71
CA GLU A 27 -1.69 16.78 7.47
C GLU A 27 -1.94 15.93 8.73
N GLU A 28 -3.11 16.05 9.35
CA GLU A 28 -3.53 15.22 10.48
C GLU A 28 -3.58 13.73 10.10
N ASP A 29 -4.19 13.41 8.96
CA ASP A 29 -4.28 12.02 8.47
C ASP A 29 -2.92 11.49 8.04
N LYS A 30 -2.06 12.34 7.46
CA LYS A 30 -0.66 11.98 7.18
C LYS A 30 0.13 11.70 8.46
N ALA A 31 -0.14 12.42 9.55
CA ALA A 31 0.50 12.17 10.84
C ALA A 31 0.07 10.81 11.43
N LYS A 32 -1.24 10.52 11.42
CA LYS A 32 -1.78 9.21 11.83
C LYS A 32 -1.19 8.07 10.99
N LEU A 33 -1.11 8.26 9.67
CA LEU A 33 -0.54 7.27 8.75
C LEU A 33 0.94 7.00 9.03
N ARG A 34 1.72 8.04 9.34
CA ARG A 34 3.14 7.90 9.72
C ARG A 34 3.30 7.10 11.01
N GLU A 35 2.48 7.38 12.01
CA GLU A 35 2.53 6.66 13.28
C GLU A 35 2.14 5.19 13.12
N LEU A 36 1.05 4.92 12.39
CA LEU A 36 0.65 3.57 12.04
C LEU A 36 1.77 2.84 11.29
N TYR A 37 2.37 3.46 10.28
CA TYR A 37 3.41 2.83 9.47
C TYR A 37 4.66 2.48 10.30
N ARG A 38 5.04 3.31 11.28
CA ARG A 38 6.16 3.02 12.21
C ARG A 38 5.91 1.80 13.08
N THR A 39 4.67 1.60 13.52
CA THR A 39 4.29 0.45 14.36
C THR A 39 4.01 -0.81 13.53
N LEU A 40 3.88 -0.68 12.20
CA LEU A 40 3.52 -1.76 11.31
C LEU A 40 4.71 -2.65 10.99
N ASN A 41 4.73 -3.86 11.57
CA ASN A 41 5.62 -4.92 11.14
C ASN A 41 5.02 -5.66 9.92
N PRO A 42 5.60 -5.54 8.71
CA PRO A 42 5.02 -6.13 7.50
C PRO A 42 4.96 -7.66 7.54
N VAL A 43 5.92 -8.30 8.21
CA VAL A 43 5.98 -9.77 8.34
C VAL A 43 4.84 -10.26 9.22
N GLU A 44 4.62 -9.60 10.34
CA GLU A 44 3.49 -9.93 11.23
C GLU A 44 2.14 -9.66 10.57
N LEU A 45 2.03 -8.56 9.80
CA LEU A 45 0.82 -8.27 9.03
C LEU A 45 0.53 -9.40 8.03
N GLN A 46 1.53 -9.81 7.26
CA GLN A 46 1.37 -10.89 6.28
C GLN A 46 0.96 -12.20 6.94
N ARG A 47 1.59 -12.56 8.07
CA ARG A 47 1.23 -13.75 8.86
C ARG A 47 -0.24 -13.70 9.32
N ARG A 48 -0.69 -12.54 9.81
CA ARG A 48 -2.10 -12.34 10.23
C ARG A 48 -3.07 -12.51 9.07
N VAL A 49 -2.78 -11.91 7.92
CA VAL A 49 -3.62 -12.03 6.71
C VAL A 49 -3.72 -13.49 6.29
N GLN A 50 -2.60 -14.21 6.24
CA GLN A 50 -2.58 -15.60 5.85
C GLN A 50 -3.40 -16.48 6.80
N ARG A 51 -3.24 -16.31 8.12
CA ARG A 51 -4.05 -17.03 9.12
C ARG A 51 -5.55 -16.78 8.94
N ASN A 52 -5.94 -15.53 8.74
CA ASN A 52 -7.34 -15.18 8.53
C ASN A 52 -7.91 -15.83 7.25
N LEU A 53 -7.12 -15.88 6.17
CA LEU A 53 -7.52 -16.54 4.93
C LEU A 53 -7.65 -18.06 5.10
N GLU A 54 -6.76 -18.69 5.86
CA GLU A 54 -6.85 -20.12 6.19
C GLU A 54 -8.12 -20.44 6.98
N GLN A 55 -8.45 -19.63 7.99
CA GLN A 55 -9.70 -19.77 8.76
C GLN A 55 -10.93 -19.63 7.87
N LEU A 56 -10.99 -18.60 7.03
CA LEU A 56 -12.11 -18.39 6.12
C LEU A 56 -12.28 -19.55 5.14
N ARG A 57 -11.19 -20.12 4.64
CA ARG A 57 -11.22 -21.28 3.74
C ARG A 57 -11.67 -22.54 4.45
N GLY A 58 -11.23 -22.77 5.69
CA GLY A 58 -11.67 -23.91 6.50
C GLY A 58 -13.14 -23.88 6.91
N LEU A 59 -13.78 -22.69 6.91
CA LEU A 59 -15.21 -22.54 7.17
C LEU A 59 -16.10 -22.89 5.96
N HIS A 60 -15.53 -22.95 4.76
CA HIS A 60 -16.24 -23.28 3.52
C HIS A 60 -15.89 -24.69 3.00
N GLY A 61 -15.25 -25.52 3.83
CA GLY A 61 -14.85 -26.90 3.53
C GLY A 61 -15.75 -27.92 4.19
#